data_AF-A0A6M1YNF4-F1
#
_entry.id   AF-A0A6M1YNF4-F1
#
_cell.length_a   1.000
_cell.length_b   1.000
_cell.length_c   1.000
_cell.angle_alpha   90.00
_cell.angle_beta   90.00
_cell.angle_gamma   90.00
#
_symmetry.space_group_name_H-M   'P 1'
#
loop_
_entity.id
_entity.type
_entity.pdbx_description
1 polymer ?
#
loop_
_entity_poly.entity_id
_entity_poly.type
_entity_poly.pdbx_seq_one_letter_code
_entity_poly.pdbx_strand_id
1 'polypeptide(L)'
;MEEKKKDVKSEAMSPFAKMSNEDVLKNLDVDMNSGLSTDNAKQRLEKYWPNALEEKKRSIFKQLFQFFWGPIPWMIEIAAILSGVLQKW
;
A
#
# COMPACT_ATOMS: atom_id res chain seq x y z
N MET A 1 -33.42 -14.51 4.05
CA MET A 1 -31.97 -14.38 3.77
C MET A 1 -31.51 -12.92 3.85
N GLU A 2 -31.98 -12.13 4.82
CA GLU A 2 -31.63 -10.69 4.95
C GLU A 2 -30.85 -10.35 6.23
N GLU A 3 -30.73 -11.28 7.18
CA GLU A 3 -30.07 -10.99 8.46
C GLU A 3 -28.54 -10.99 8.36
N LYS A 4 -27.94 -11.82 7.50
CA LYS A 4 -26.48 -11.95 7.38
C LYS A 4 -25.73 -10.75 6.77
N LYS A 5 -26.44 -9.73 6.25
CA LYS A 5 -25.81 -8.57 5.60
C LYS A 5 -25.55 -7.40 6.57
N LYS A 6 -26.15 -7.42 7.77
CA LYS A 6 -25.95 -6.36 8.79
C LYS A 6 -24.67 -6.55 9.60
N ASP A 7 -24.27 -7.80 9.86
CA ASP A 7 -23.14 -8.09 10.76
C ASP A 7 -21.78 -7.82 10.11
N VAL A 8 -21.64 -8.09 8.81
CA VAL A 8 -20.38 -7.92 8.06
C VAL A 8 -19.97 -6.45 7.91
N LYS A 9 -20.92 -5.51 7.95
CA LYS A 9 -20.62 -4.07 7.88
C LYS A 9 -20.20 -3.47 9.23
N SER A 10 -20.39 -4.20 10.32
CA SER A 10 -20.17 -3.72 11.69
C SER A 10 -18.73 -3.89 12.19
N GLU A 11 -17.98 -4.86 11.65
CA GLU A 11 -16.58 -5.11 12.04
C GLU A 11 -15.57 -4.13 11.44
N ALA A 12 -15.92 -3.46 10.33
CA ALA A 12 -15.07 -2.45 9.71
C ALA A 12 -15.27 -1.04 10.30
N MET A 13 -16.24 -0.87 11.21
CA MET A 13 -16.60 0.43 11.75
C MET A 13 -15.82 0.68 13.03
N SER A 14 -14.99 1.73 13.05
CA SER A 14 -14.19 2.05 14.24
C SER A 14 -15.08 2.21 15.47
N PRO A 15 -14.64 1.76 16.67
CA PRO A 15 -15.43 1.87 17.90
C PRO A 15 -15.84 3.31 18.25
N PHE A 16 -15.11 4.30 17.71
CA PHE A 16 -15.38 5.72 17.86
C PHE A 16 -16.57 6.22 17.03
N ALA A 17 -16.97 5.50 15.97
CA ALA A 17 -18.04 5.93 15.07
C ALA A 17 -19.44 5.95 15.70
N LYS A 18 -19.61 5.33 16.87
CA LYS A 18 -20.87 5.29 17.63
C LYS A 18 -20.88 6.19 18.86
N MET A 19 -19.75 6.83 19.18
CA MET A 19 -19.58 7.64 20.39
C MET A 19 -19.91 9.11 20.12
N SER A 20 -20.23 9.87 21.18
CA SER A 20 -20.37 11.32 21.10
C SER A 20 -19.01 11.99 20.88
N ASN A 21 -18.99 13.21 20.33
CA ASN A 21 -17.72 13.92 20.07
C ASN A 21 -16.97 14.21 21.39
N GLU A 22 -17.71 14.51 22.45
CA GLU A 22 -17.20 14.80 23.78
C GLU A 22 -16.52 13.56 24.38
N ASP A 23 -17.15 12.39 24.22
CA ASP A 23 -16.58 11.11 24.68
C ASP A 23 -15.34 10.73 23.88
N VAL A 24 -15.30 11.02 22.58
CA VAL A 24 -14.13 10.76 21.73
C VAL A 24 -12.96 11.66 22.12
N LEU A 25 -13.20 12.96 22.32
CA LEU A 25 -12.17 13.91 22.75
C LEU A 25 -11.59 13.54 24.12
N LYS A 26 -12.44 13.09 25.05
CA LYS A 26 -12.01 12.61 26.36
C LYS A 26 -11.21 11.31 26.27
N ASN A 27 -11.62 10.34 25.46
CA ASN A 27 -10.88 9.10 25.25
C ASN A 27 -9.55 9.31 24.55
N LEU A 28 -9.48 10.27 23.62
CA LEU A 28 -8.29 10.61 22.87
C LEU A 28 -7.43 11.67 23.56
N ASP A 29 -7.81 12.19 24.73
CA ASP A 29 -7.07 13.23 25.46
C ASP A 29 -6.65 14.40 24.54
N VAL A 30 -7.61 14.93 23.79
CA VAL A 30 -7.39 16.04 22.84
C VAL A 30 -8.33 17.20 23.19
N ASP A 31 -7.79 18.41 23.14
CA ASP A 31 -8.59 19.62 23.27
C ASP A 31 -9.25 19.99 21.94
N MET A 32 -10.50 20.44 21.99
CA MET A 32 -11.26 20.75 20.77
C MET A 32 -10.74 22.00 20.05
N ASN A 33 -10.19 22.98 20.77
CA ASN A 33 -9.82 24.29 20.23
C ASN A 33 -8.34 24.37 19.85
N SER A 34 -7.48 23.79 20.68
CA SER A 34 -6.02 23.81 20.56
C SER A 34 -5.43 22.52 19.99
N GLY A 35 -6.23 21.45 19.88
CA GLY A 35 -5.81 20.18 19.33
C GLY A 35 -4.85 19.42 20.24
N LEU A 36 -3.86 18.75 19.64
CA LEU A 36 -2.88 17.93 20.35
C LEU A 36 -1.59 18.71 20.58
N SER A 37 -1.06 18.68 21.80
CA SER A 37 0.26 19.23 22.10
C SER A 37 1.38 18.51 21.32
N THR A 38 2.46 19.23 20.98
CA THR A 38 3.62 18.70 20.25
C THR A 38 4.26 17.50 20.96
N ASP A 39 4.32 17.52 22.30
CA ASP A 39 4.85 16.41 23.09
C ASP A 39 3.97 15.15 22.98
N ASN A 40 2.65 15.33 23.07
CA ASN A 40 1.69 14.23 22.91
C ASN A 40 1.69 13.69 21.47
N ALA A 41 1.85 14.56 20.48
CA ALA A 41 1.99 14.15 19.09
C ALA A 41 3.24 13.30 18.87
N LYS A 42 4.38 13.69 19.44
CA LYS A 42 5.64 12.94 19.36
C LYS A 42 5.55 11.58 20.05
N GLN A 43 4.98 11.53 21.25
CA GLN A 43 4.75 10.26 21.97
C GLN A 43 3.85 9.31 21.18
N ARG A 44 2.81 9.83 20.52
CA ARG A 44 1.94 9.02 19.65
C ARG A 44 2.66 8.54 18.39
N LEU A 45 3.48 9.38 17.79
CA LEU A 45 4.29 9.00 16.63
C LEU A 45 5.23 7.84 16.95
N GLU A 46 5.86 7.86 18.13
CA GLU A 46 6.73 6.78 18.61
C GLU A 46 5.93 5.50 18.94
N LYS A 47 4.74 5.63 19.52
CA LYS A 47 3.89 4.49 19.91
C LYS A 47 3.19 3.79 18.74
N TYR A 48 2.64 4.57 17.80
CA TYR A 48 1.80 4.05 16.71
C TYR A 48 2.52 3.96 15.37
N TRP A 49 3.76 4.46 15.32
CA TRP A 49 4.54 4.60 14.09
C TRP A 49 3.92 5.63 13.12
N PRO A 50 4.67 6.16 12.14
CA PRO A 50 4.10 6.99 11.10
C PRO A 50 2.95 6.28 10.36
N ASN A 51 1.83 7.00 10.17
CA ASN A 51 0.71 6.56 9.34
C ASN A 51 1.04 6.72 7.85
N ALA A 52 2.10 6.06 7.41
CA ALA A 52 2.55 6.03 6.03
C ALA A 52 2.51 4.58 5.53
N LEU A 53 1.85 4.37 4.39
CA LEU A 53 1.90 3.08 3.70
C LEU A 53 3.26 2.93 3.03
N GLU A 54 3.91 1.78 3.23
CA GLU A 54 5.17 1.51 2.55
C GLU A 54 4.97 1.43 1.04
N GLU A 55 5.50 2.43 0.33
CA GLU A 55 5.57 2.38 -1.12
C GLU A 55 6.61 1.35 -1.55
N LYS A 56 6.14 0.25 -2.13
CA LYS A 56 7.02 -0.72 -2.79
C LYS A 56 7.58 -0.11 -4.07
N LYS A 57 8.72 0.59 -3.95
CA LYS A 57 9.49 1.09 -5.11
C LYS A 57 9.98 -0.11 -5.92
N ARG A 58 9.31 -0.41 -7.03
CA ARG A 58 9.84 -1.37 -8.00
C ARG A 58 10.95 -0.69 -8.77
N SER A 59 12.16 -1.27 -8.76
CA SER A 59 13.25 -0.70 -9.55
C SER A 59 12.93 -0.81 -11.04
N ILE A 60 13.13 0.30 -11.75
CA ILE A 60 12.89 0.39 -13.19
C ILE A 60 13.80 -0.58 -13.93
N PHE A 61 15.04 -0.74 -13.48
CA PHE A 61 15.98 -1.73 -14.03
C PHE A 61 15.48 -3.17 -13.91
N LYS A 62 14.93 -3.56 -12.74
CA LYS A 62 14.36 -4.91 -12.59
C LYS A 62 13.18 -5.13 -13.53
N GLN A 63 12.36 -4.09 -13.73
CA GLN A 63 11.30 -4.15 -14.74
C GLN A 63 11.86 -4.26 -16.16
N LEU A 64 12.93 -3.53 -16.49
CA LEU A 64 13.57 -3.60 -17.79
C LEU A 64 14.12 -5.01 -18.07
N PHE A 65 14.87 -5.59 -17.14
CA PHE A 65 15.39 -6.96 -17.29
C PHE A 65 14.28 -8.02 -17.38
N GLN A 66 13.14 -7.82 -16.72
CA GLN A 66 11.99 -8.72 -16.85
C GLN A 66 11.47 -8.78 -18.30
N PHE A 67 11.56 -7.68 -19.05
CA PHE A 67 11.10 -7.63 -20.44
C PHE A 67 12.05 -8.40 -21.37
N PHE A 68 13.34 -8.42 -21.08
CA PHE A 68 14.34 -9.17 -21.85
C PHE A 68 14.29 -10.69 -21.60
N TRP A 69 13.78 -11.14 -20.44
CA TRP A 69 13.63 -12.56 -20.11
C TRP A 69 12.31 -13.18 -20.59
N GLY A 70 11.62 -12.54 -21.53
CA GLY A 70 10.38 -13.04 -22.12
C GLY A 70 10.59 -14.01 -23.29
N PRO A 71 9.57 -14.82 -23.63
CA PRO A 71 9.63 -15.73 -24.78
C PRO A 71 9.72 -14.99 -26.12
N ILE A 72 9.18 -13.77 -26.22
CA ILE A 72 9.19 -12.99 -27.47
C ILE A 72 10.62 -12.53 -27.84
N PRO A 73 11.39 -11.86 -26.96
CA PRO A 73 12.81 -11.57 -27.23
C PRO A 73 13.65 -12.82 -27.53
N TRP A 74 13.43 -13.93 -26.81
CA TRP A 74 14.15 -15.18 -27.04
C TRP A 74 13.97 -15.73 -28.45
N MET A 75 12.76 -15.63 -29.01
CA MET A 75 12.50 -16.07 -30.38
C MET A 75 13.27 -15.24 -31.42
N ILE A 76 13.42 -13.93 -31.18
CA ILE A 76 14.19 -13.03 -32.05
C ILE A 76 15.68 -13.37 -31.97
N GLU A 77 16.18 -13.64 -30.76
CA GLU A 77 17.57 -14.03 -30.54
C GLU A 77 17.91 -15.33 -31.28
N ILE A 78 17.04 -16.35 -31.20
CA ILE A 78 17.22 -17.62 -31.92
C ILE A 78 17.20 -17.39 -33.44
N ALA A 79 16.27 -16.59 -33.94
CA ALA A 79 16.21 -16.27 -35.37
C ALA A 79 17.48 -15.55 -35.86
N ALA A 80 18.01 -14.61 -35.05
CA ALA A 80 19.25 -13.90 -35.33
C ALA A 80 20.47 -14.84 -35.30
N ILE A 81 20.58 -15.73 -34.31
CA ILE A 81 21.64 -16.73 -34.24
C ILE A 81 21.58 -17.65 -35.47
N LEU A 82 20.40 -18.15 -35.83
CA LEU A 82 20.24 -18.98 -37.02
C LEU A 82 20.59 -18.21 -38.30
N SER A 83 20.11 -16.98 -38.47
CA SER A 83 20.45 -16.12 -39.62
C SER A 83 21.96 -15.87 -39.71
N GLY A 84 22.62 -15.57 -38.58
CA GLY A 84 24.07 -15.35 -38.51
C GLY A 84 24.88 -16.61 -38.83
N VAL A 85 24.48 -17.77 -38.29
CA VAL A 85 25.10 -19.07 -38.60
C VAL A 85 24.91 -19.46 -40.06
N LEU A 86 23.72 -19.22 -40.61
CA LEU A 86 23.43 -19.50 -42.02
C LEU A 86 24.02 -18.43 -42.97
N GLN A 87 24.61 -17.35 -42.45
CA GLN A 87 25.01 -16.15 -43.19
C GLN A 87 23.96 -15.71 -44.23
N LYS A 88 22.69 -15.85 -43.87
CA LYS A 88 21.56 -15.38 -44.67
C LYS A 88 21.21 -13.98 -44.21
N TRP A 89 21.76 -13.02 -44.94
CA TRP A 89 21.45 -11.59 -44.88
C TRP A 89 20.60 -11.23 -46.09
#